data_AF-A0A1X7TH54-F1
#
_entry.id   AF-A0A1X7TH54-F1
#
_cell.length_a   1.000
_cell.length_b   1.000
_cell.length_c   1.000
_cell.angle_alpha   90.00
_cell.angle_beta   90.00
_cell.angle_gamma   90.00
#
_symmetry.space_group_name_H-M   'P 1'
#
loop_
_entity.id
_entity.type
_entity.pdbx_description
1 polymer ?
#
loop_
_entity_poly.entity_id
_entity_poly.type
_entity_poly.pdbx_seq_one_letter_code
_entity_poly.pdbx_strand_id
1 'polypeptide(L)' 'HWESIKGPVVPSSVQCPVERRYHAITSIISDSPTLVMIGGEGKDGQLVNDSWLLNTSQYQWSK' A
#
# COMPACT_ATOMS: atom_id res chain seq x y z
N HIS A 1 16.34 18.01 6.24
CA HIS A 1 15.05 18.60 6.66
C HIS A 1 13.98 17.84 5.89
N TRP A 2 13.10 17.10 6.57
CA TRP A 2 12.01 16.36 5.90
C TRP A 2 10.75 17.19 6.01
N GLU A 3 10.05 17.35 4.90
CA GLU A 3 8.75 17.98 4.84
C GLU A 3 7.71 16.98 4.34
N SER A 4 6.54 16.96 4.98
CA SER A 4 5.40 16.18 4.51
C SER A 4 4.73 16.97 3.39
N ILE A 5 4.84 16.47 2.17
CA ILE A 5 4.13 17.05 1.03
C ILE A 5 2.73 16.45 1.02
N LYS A 6 1.70 17.31 1.03
CA LYS A 6 0.32 16.86 0.90
C LYS A 6 0.19 16.17 -0.46
N GLY A 7 -0.06 14.86 -0.45
CA GLY A 7 -0.22 14.08 -1.68
C GLY A 7 -1.35 14.62 -2.56
N PRO A 8 -1.35 14.30 -3.86
CA PRO A 8 -2.46 14.66 -4.74
C PRO A 8 -3.79 14.17 -4.16
N VAL A 9 -4.87 14.93 -4.37
CA VAL A 9 -6.21 14.53 -3.96
C VAL A 9 -6.54 13.23 -4.68
N VAL A 10 -6.52 12.14 -3.94
CA VAL A 10 -6.81 10.80 -4.46
C VAL A 10 -8.31 10.76 -4.82
N PRO A 11 -8.69 10.48 -6.08
CA PRO A 11 -10.09 10.32 -6.45
C PRO A 11 -10.76 9.27 -5.58
N SER A 12 -12.03 9.46 -5.23
CA SER A 12 -12.81 8.53 -4.40
C SER A 12 -12.95 7.11 -4.99
N SER A 13 -12.61 6.93 -6.27
CA SER A 13 -12.57 5.65 -6.97
C SER A 13 -11.27 4.86 -6.75
N VAL A 14 -10.22 5.47 -6.19
CA VAL A 14 -8.94 4.79 -5.97
C VAL A 14 -9.05 3.91 -4.73
N GLN A 15 -8.93 2.61 -4.94
CA GLN A 15 -8.80 1.65 -3.85
C GLN A 15 -7.38 1.69 -3.29
N CYS A 16 -7.28 1.66 -1.96
CA CYS A 16 -6.01 1.56 -1.24
C CYS A 16 -6.17 0.59 -0.06
N PRO A 17 -5.08 -0.03 0.40
CA PRO A 17 -5.13 -0.80 1.63
C PRO A 17 -5.55 0.11 2.78
N VAL A 18 -6.41 -0.43 3.66
CA VAL A 18 -6.69 0.22 4.95
C VAL A 18 -5.41 0.40 5.76
N GLU A 19 -5.44 1.36 6.69
CA GLU A 19 -4.38 1.57 7.68
C GLU A 19 -4.03 0.25 8.38
N ARG A 20 -2.72 -0.03 8.51
CA ARG A 20 -2.24 -1.28 9.10
C ARG A 20 -0.81 -1.19 9.64
N ARG A 21 -0.48 -2.05 10.58
CA ARG A 21 0.87 -2.29 11.15
C ARG A 21 1.27 -3.77 11.08
N TYR A 22 2.52 -4.09 11.38
CA TYR A 22 3.06 -5.46 11.37
C TYR A 22 2.87 -6.24 10.05
N HIS A 23 2.69 -5.55 8.94
CA HIS A 23 2.62 -6.16 7.62
C HIS A 23 4.03 -6.50 7.13
N ALA A 24 4.13 -7.48 6.23
CA ALA A 24 5.32 -7.70 5.43
C ALA A 24 5.24 -6.89 4.14
N ILE A 25 6.37 -6.39 3.65
CA ILE A 25 6.48 -5.75 2.34
C ILE A 25 7.77 -6.16 1.64
N THR A 26 7.70 -6.49 0.36
CA THR A 26 8.88 -6.82 -0.46
C THR A 26 8.70 -6.33 -1.89
N SER A 27 9.81 -6.02 -2.56
CA SER A 27 9.82 -5.86 -4.01
C SER A 27 9.70 -7.21 -4.70
N ILE A 28 9.01 -7.26 -5.83
CA ILE A 28 8.98 -8.41 -6.73
C ILE A 28 9.54 -8.02 -8.10
N ILE A 29 10.19 -8.98 -8.76
CA ILE A 29 10.66 -8.80 -10.14
C ILE A 29 9.44 -8.93 -11.05
N SER A 30 9.09 -7.86 -11.76
CA SER A 30 8.07 -7.86 -12.82
C SER A 30 8.43 -6.81 -13.88
N ASP A 31 7.64 -6.74 -14.94
CA ASP A 31 7.79 -5.73 -16.00
C ASP A 31 7.61 -4.29 -15.49
N SER A 32 7.05 -4.12 -14.30
CA SER A 32 6.93 -2.82 -13.62
C SER A 32 7.46 -2.89 -12.17
N PRO A 33 8.05 -1.82 -11.64
CA PRO A 33 8.61 -1.85 -10.29
C PRO A 33 7.46 -1.91 -9.26
N THR A 34 7.32 -3.07 -8.62
CA THR A 34 6.15 -3.42 -7.81
C THR A 34 6.55 -3.85 -6.41
N LEU A 35 5.87 -3.31 -5.39
CA LEU A 35 5.92 -3.84 -4.03
C LEU A 35 4.68 -4.70 -3.77
N VAL A 36 4.85 -5.82 -3.07
CA VAL A 36 3.73 -6.59 -2.52
C VAL A 36 3.69 -6.39 -1.00
N MET A 37 2.54 -5.97 -0.51
CA MET A 37 2.23 -5.87 0.92
C MET A 37 1.32 -7.03 1.29
N ILE A 38 1.66 -7.75 2.37
CA ILE A 38 0.92 -8.94 2.80
C ILE A 38 0.50 -8.79 4.26
N GLY A 39 -0.81 -8.95 4.49
CA GLY A 39 -1.42 -9.04 5.81
C GLY A 39 -1.18 -7.81 6.69
N GLY A 40 -1.01 -8.08 7.98
CA GLY A 40 -0.82 -7.08 9.03
C GLY A 40 -2.01 -6.99 9.98
N GLU A 41 -2.02 -5.93 10.77
CA GLU A 41 -3.03 -5.64 11.77
C GLU A 41 -3.59 -4.25 11.50
N GLY A 42 -4.89 -4.16 11.23
CA GLY A 42 -5.63 -2.93 11.05
C GLY A 42 -6.00 -2.25 12.36
N LYS A 43 -6.99 -1.36 12.32
CA LYS A 43 -7.50 -0.69 13.50
C LYS A 43 -8.04 -1.68 14.53
N ASP A 44 -7.89 -1.35 15.81
CA ASP A 44 -8.41 -2.11 16.96
C ASP A 44 -7.87 -3.55 17.07
N GLY A 45 -6.71 -3.84 16.47
CA GLY A 45 -6.09 -5.17 16.56
C GLY A 45 -6.60 -6.19 15.56
N GLN A 46 -7.42 -5.78 14.57
CA GLN A 46 -7.98 -6.70 13.60
C GLN A 46 -6.93 -7.20 12.62
N LEU A 47 -6.71 -8.51 12.59
CA LEU A 47 -5.82 -9.12 11.60
C LEU A 47 -6.43 -9.04 10.20
N VAL A 48 -5.65 -8.55 9.25
CA VAL A 48 -6.02 -8.54 7.83
C VAL A 48 -5.24 -9.64 7.10
N ASN A 49 -5.93 -10.35 6.21
CA ASN A 49 -5.39 -11.48 5.46
C ASN A 49 -5.34 -11.21 3.95
N ASP A 50 -5.46 -9.94 3.54
CA ASP A 50 -5.36 -9.54 2.15
C ASP A 50 -3.92 -9.22 1.73
N SER A 51 -3.72 -9.13 0.43
CA SER A 51 -2.48 -8.68 -0.19
C SER A 51 -2.78 -7.51 -1.13
N TRP A 52 -1.82 -6.62 -1.28
CA TRP A 52 -1.92 -5.45 -2.14
C TRP A 52 -0.62 -5.24 -2.91
N LEU A 53 -0.75 -4.80 -4.15
CA LEU A 53 0.37 -4.42 -5.01
C LEU A 53 0.45 -2.91 -5.12
N LEU A 54 1.66 -2.36 -4.95
CA LEU A 54 1.96 -0.97 -5.26
C LEU A 54 2.82 -0.91 -6.51
N ASN A 55 2.29 -0.34 -7.59
CA ASN A 55 3.11 0.09 -8.72
C ASN A 55 3.86 1.36 -8.32
N THR A 56 5.18 1.28 -8.17
CA THR A 56 6.01 2.40 -7.69
C THR A 56 6.34 3.44 -8.75
N SER A 57 6.09 3.14 -10.04
CA SER A 57 6.18 4.15 -11.11
C SER A 57 4.98 5.10 -11.09
N GLN A 58 3.79 4.57 -10.77
CA GLN A 58 2.52 5.31 -10.81
C GLN A 58 2.00 5.69 -9.42
N TYR A 59 2.58 5.12 -8.35
CA TYR A 59 2.11 5.22 -6.97
C TYR A 59 0.64 4.82 -6.82
N GLN A 60 0.25 3.73 -7.49
CA GLN A 60 -1.12 3.21 -7.49
C GLN A 60 -1.19 1.83 -6.83
N TRP A 61 -2.20 1.67 -5.98
CA TRP A 61 -2.51 0.41 -5.31
C TRP A 61 -3.52 -0.40 -6.12
N SER A 62 -3.35 -1.72 -6.13
CA SER A 62 -4.35 -2.68 -6.59
C SER A 62 -4.40 -3.88 -5.64
N LYS A 63 -5.58 -4.48 -5.50
CA LYS A 63 -5.76 -5.69 -4.71
C LYS A 63 -5.45 -6.93 -5.53
#